data_AF-A0A956L2C4-F1
#
_entry.id   AF-A0A956L2C4-F1
#
_cell.length_a   1.000
_cell.length_b   1.000
_cell.length_c   1.000
_cell.angle_alpha   90.00
_cell.angle_beta   90.00
_cell.angle_gamma   90.00
#
_symmetry.space_group_name_H-M   'P 1'
#
loop_
_entity.id
_entity.type
_entity.pdbx_description
1 polymer ?
#
loop_
_entity_poly.entity_id
_entity_poly.type
_entity_poly.pdbx_seq_one_letter_code
_entity_poly.pdbx_strand_id
1 'polypeptide(L)'
;MPAAIVLCSVVVGLEQSTWLRGRYEGLWSALDWAFALFFVGEMALRLAARPLREFFRVVRRRSVDFDCPRLSLHRIQIDHEAFWNVFDLVVVAVSSTSLLAHVLDHPDFLYAARLMRASRVLLLLGMTQHLRRIEEHVVAVIPIVFGFILLLSILVYSYAVLGTYTFGRVPGDLGFATIEDAIMTM
;
A
#
# COMPACT_ATOMS: atom_id res chain seq x y z
N MET A 1 -12.24 -14.17 16.08
CA MET A 1 -11.69 -13.34 14.97
C MET A 1 -12.49 -13.42 13.68
N PRO A 2 -12.88 -14.60 13.13
CA PRO A 2 -13.65 -14.64 11.88
C PRO A 2 -15.04 -13.98 12.01
N ALA A 3 -15.70 -14.11 13.17
CA ALA A 3 -17.01 -13.49 13.42
C ALA A 3 -16.96 -11.94 13.39
N ALA A 4 -15.88 -11.31 13.85
CA ALA A 4 -15.73 -9.85 13.84
C ALA A 4 -15.48 -9.33 12.42
N ILE A 5 -14.74 -10.07 11.61
CA ILE A 5 -14.47 -9.73 10.20
C ILE A 5 -15.76 -9.84 9.37
N VAL A 6 -16.54 -10.91 9.58
CA VAL A 6 -17.85 -11.07 8.92
C VAL A 6 -18.79 -9.95 9.34
N LEU A 7 -18.87 -9.63 10.64
CA LEU A 7 -19.69 -8.53 11.14
C LEU A 7 -19.28 -7.18 10.53
N CYS A 8 -17.98 -6.87 10.46
CA CYS A 8 -17.48 -5.66 9.81
C CYS A 8 -17.79 -5.64 8.31
N SER A 9 -17.64 -6.76 7.60
CA SER A 9 -17.95 -6.82 6.16
C SER A 9 -19.44 -6.55 5.88
N VAL A 10 -20.33 -7.06 6.74
CA VAL A 10 -21.77 -6.83 6.65
C VAL A 10 -22.10 -5.37 6.99
N VAL A 11 -21.49 -4.81 8.04
CA VAL A 11 -21.71 -3.42 8.44
C VAL A 11 -21.22 -2.43 7.37
N VAL A 12 -20.02 -2.63 6.82
CA VAL A 12 -19.46 -1.77 5.75
C VAL A 12 -20.26 -1.91 4.45
N GLY A 13 -20.71 -3.12 4.12
CA GLY A 13 -21.59 -3.35 2.98
C GLY A 13 -22.94 -2.63 3.11
N LEU A 14 -23.50 -2.59 4.32
CA LEU A 14 -24.72 -1.85 4.62
C LEU A 14 -24.52 -0.33 4.58
N GLU A 15 -23.35 0.17 4.98
CA GLU A 15 -22.99 1.60 4.95
C GLU A 15 -22.90 2.18 3.52
N GLN A 16 -22.56 1.34 2.52
CA GLN A 16 -22.52 1.72 1.11
C GLN A 16 -23.91 1.72 0.42
N SER A 17 -24.93 1.13 1.04
CA SER A 17 -26.29 1.18 0.51
C SER A 17 -26.89 2.58 0.72
N THR A 18 -27.04 3.32 -0.38
CA THR A 18 -27.39 4.75 -0.40
C THR A 18 -28.78 5.08 0.17
N TRP A 19 -29.59 4.08 0.49
CA TRP A 19 -30.98 4.19 0.94
C TRP A 19 -31.15 4.41 2.46
N LEU A 20 -30.16 4.06 3.28
CA LEU A 20 -30.27 4.08 4.76
C LEU A 20 -29.53 5.25 5.44
N ARG A 21 -28.74 6.04 4.69
CA ARG A 21 -27.94 7.15 5.24
C ARG A 21 -28.80 8.29 5.84
N GLY A 22 -29.98 8.55 5.29
CA GLY A 22 -30.77 9.74 5.64
C GLY A 22 -31.40 9.79 7.04
N ARG A 23 -31.41 8.68 7.81
CA ARG A 23 -32.10 8.62 9.12
C ARG A 23 -31.17 8.45 10.33
N TYR A 24 -29.92 8.02 10.14
CA TYR A 24 -29.04 7.58 11.23
C TYR A 24 -27.55 7.97 11.07
N GLU A 25 -27.23 9.09 10.41
CA GLU A 25 -25.82 9.50 10.17
C GLU A 25 -24.94 9.52 11.43
N GLY A 26 -25.49 9.92 12.59
CA GLY A 26 -24.75 9.95 13.85
C GLY A 26 -24.47 8.58 14.49
N LEU A 27 -25.33 7.59 14.24
CA LEU A 27 -25.11 6.21 14.73
C LEU A 27 -24.07 5.49 13.87
N TRP A 28 -24.07 5.75 12.57
CA TRP A 28 -23.07 5.22 11.63
C TRP A 28 -21.66 5.76 11.92
N SER A 29 -21.53 7.06 12.21
CA SER A 29 -20.23 7.65 12.55
C SER A 29 -19.67 7.14 13.89
N ALA A 30 -20.53 6.96 14.90
CA ALA A 30 -20.13 6.40 16.19
C ALA A 30 -19.68 4.93 16.08
N LEU A 31 -20.39 4.14 15.28
CA LEU A 31 -20.06 2.72 15.06
C LEU A 31 -18.73 2.56 14.29
N ASP A 32 -18.54 3.38 13.26
CA ASP A 32 -17.28 3.48 12.51
C ASP A 32 -16.08 3.77 13.42
N TRP A 33 -16.27 4.72 14.35
CA TRP A 33 -15.24 5.12 15.30
C TRP A 33 -14.96 4.03 16.33
N ALA A 34 -16.00 3.32 16.79
CA ALA A 34 -15.86 2.19 17.70
C ALA A 34 -15.05 1.03 17.08
N PHE A 35 -15.32 0.70 15.81
CA PHE A 35 -14.53 -0.30 15.09
C PHE A 35 -13.08 0.17 14.90
N ALA A 36 -12.87 1.42 14.50
CA ALA A 36 -11.53 1.96 14.31
C ALA A 36 -10.71 1.88 15.62
N LEU A 37 -11.29 2.28 16.75
CA LEU A 37 -10.64 2.18 18.06
C LEU A 37 -10.34 0.74 18.48
N PHE A 38 -11.25 -0.19 18.23
CA PHE A 38 -11.02 -1.60 18.52
C PHE A 38 -9.84 -2.15 17.71
N PHE A 39 -9.81 -1.90 16.40
CA PHE A 39 -8.73 -2.36 15.52
C PHE A 39 -7.38 -1.70 15.84
N VAL A 40 -7.36 -0.38 16.03
CA VAL A 40 -6.14 0.35 16.41
C VAL A 40 -5.66 -0.11 17.78
N GLY A 41 -6.56 -0.30 18.73
CA GLY A 41 -6.25 -0.80 20.07
C GLY A 41 -5.64 -2.19 20.03
N GLU A 42 -6.26 -3.14 19.31
CA GLU A 42 -5.73 -4.49 19.17
C GLU A 42 -4.37 -4.52 18.45
N MET A 43 -4.21 -3.69 17.40
CA MET A 43 -2.96 -3.56 16.65
C MET A 43 -1.85 -2.94 17.51
N ALA A 44 -2.17 -1.91 18.28
CA ALA A 44 -1.26 -1.29 19.23
C ALA A 44 -0.87 -2.25 20.36
N LEU A 45 -1.79 -3.11 20.82
CA LEU A 45 -1.51 -4.15 21.81
C LEU A 45 -0.57 -5.23 21.26
N ARG A 46 -0.76 -5.66 20.01
CA ARG A 46 0.16 -6.57 19.31
C ARG A 46 1.54 -5.94 19.11
N LEU A 47 1.61 -4.63 18.84
CA LEU A 47 2.85 -3.89 18.67
C LEU A 47 3.57 -3.70 20.00
N ALA A 48 2.88 -3.31 21.07
CA ALA A 48 3.45 -3.10 22.41
C ALA A 48 3.94 -4.40 23.05
N ALA A 49 3.32 -5.54 22.70
CA ALA A 49 3.79 -6.87 23.12
C ALA A 49 5.14 -7.27 22.49
N ARG A 50 5.63 -6.56 21.46
CA ARG A 50 6.96 -6.77 20.88
C ARG A 50 7.89 -5.60 21.21
N PRO A 51 9.08 -5.84 21.78
CA PRO A 51 9.98 -4.75 22.11
C PRO A 51 10.47 -4.03 20.83
N LEU A 52 10.28 -2.70 20.78
CA LEU A 52 10.67 -1.81 19.67
C LEU A 52 12.14 -1.95 19.23
N ARG A 53 13.00 -2.50 20.09
CA ARG A 53 14.42 -2.77 19.83
C ARG A 53 14.69 -4.00 18.95
N GLU A 54 13.78 -4.96 18.88
CA GLU A 54 13.89 -6.09 17.93
C GLU A 54 13.41 -5.69 16.52
N PHE A 55 12.57 -4.66 16.44
CA PHE A 55 12.00 -4.13 15.22
C PHE A 55 13.02 -3.43 14.31
N PHE A 56 13.93 -2.64 14.91
CA PHE A 56 15.01 -1.97 14.18
C PHE A 56 16.23 -2.85 13.93
N ARG A 57 16.22 -4.10 14.40
CA ARG A 57 17.25 -5.09 14.04
C ARG A 57 16.88 -5.75 12.71
N VAL A 58 16.79 -4.94 11.65
CA VAL A 58 16.42 -5.30 10.27
C VAL A 58 17.41 -6.28 9.62
N VAL A 59 18.62 -6.39 10.15
CA VAL A 59 19.65 -7.29 9.64
C VAL A 59 19.94 -8.35 10.69
N ARG A 60 19.24 -9.48 10.63
CA ARG A 60 19.66 -10.67 11.36
C ARG A 60 20.70 -11.41 10.50
N ARG A 61 21.98 -11.21 10.81
CA ARG A 61 23.08 -12.05 10.29
C ARG A 61 22.81 -13.50 10.70
N ARG A 62 22.38 -14.34 9.77
CA ARG A 62 22.40 -15.79 9.97
C ARG A 62 23.56 -16.35 9.17
N SER A 63 24.63 -16.73 9.87
CA SER A 63 25.65 -17.59 9.28
C SER A 63 24.97 -18.92 8.96
N VAL A 64 24.87 -19.26 7.67
CA VAL A 64 24.56 -20.62 7.28
C VAL A 64 25.87 -21.37 7.38
N ASP A 65 26.05 -22.11 8.47
CA ASP A 65 27.16 -23.04 8.62
C ASP A 65 26.94 -24.18 7.63
N PHE A 66 27.51 -24.05 6.44
CA PHE A 66 27.70 -25.16 5.54
C PHE A 66 28.90 -25.97 6.02
N ASP A 67 28.67 -27.25 6.33
CA ASP A 67 29.67 -28.28 6.57
C ASP A 67 30.45 -28.57 5.26
N CYS A 68 31.19 -27.58 4.76
CA CYS A 68 32.00 -27.64 3.55
C CYS A 68 33.26 -26.75 3.71
N PRO A 69 34.48 -27.21 3.38
CA PRO A 69 35.70 -26.56 3.89
C PRO A 69 36.15 -25.28 3.18
N ARG A 70 35.39 -24.68 2.23
CA ARG A 70 36.04 -23.69 1.35
C ARG A 70 35.27 -22.51 0.77
N LEU A 71 33.96 -22.36 0.95
CA LEU A 71 33.24 -21.21 0.41
C LEU A 71 32.09 -20.79 1.34
N SER A 72 32.38 -19.86 2.25
CA SER A 72 31.37 -19.14 3.01
C SER A 72 30.82 -18.00 2.14
N LEU A 73 29.85 -18.32 1.29
CA LEU A 73 29.17 -17.31 0.48
C LEU A 73 28.17 -16.55 1.35
N HIS A 74 28.46 -15.26 1.52
CA HIS A 74 27.68 -14.31 2.30
C HIS A 74 26.35 -13.99 1.60
N ARG A 75 25.30 -14.78 1.84
CA ARG A 75 23.95 -14.49 1.34
C ARG A 75 23.23 -13.59 2.35
N ILE A 76 23.06 -12.32 2.01
CA ILE A 76 22.22 -11.37 2.75
C ILE A 76 20.76 -11.85 2.58
N GLN A 77 20.18 -12.49 3.59
CA GLN A 77 18.73 -12.75 3.63
C GLN A 77 18.04 -11.51 4.22
N ILE A 78 17.21 -10.86 3.41
CA ILE A 78 16.34 -9.76 3.84
C ILE A 78 15.09 -10.40 4.46
N ASP A 79 14.89 -10.21 5.76
CA ASP A 79 13.74 -10.74 6.48
C ASP A 79 12.47 -9.95 6.08
N HIS A 80 11.62 -10.56 5.25
CA HIS A 80 10.35 -9.98 4.75
C HIS A 80 9.37 -9.60 5.88
N GLU A 81 9.52 -10.24 7.05
CA GLU A 81 8.73 -9.96 8.25
C GLU A 81 9.01 -8.56 8.83
N ALA A 82 10.20 -8.00 8.63
CA ALA A 82 10.55 -6.66 9.12
C ALA A 82 9.87 -5.56 8.29
N PHE A 83 9.74 -5.75 6.98
CA PHE A 83 9.02 -4.83 6.09
C PHE A 83 7.54 -4.75 6.49
N TRP A 84 6.90 -5.89 6.71
CA TRP A 84 5.50 -5.96 7.14
C TRP A 84 5.25 -5.25 8.47
N ASN A 85 6.20 -5.38 9.39
CA ASN A 85 6.09 -4.72 10.68
C ASN A 85 6.18 -3.19 10.51
N VAL A 86 7.17 -2.69 9.75
CA VAL A 86 7.32 -1.25 9.46
C VAL A 86 6.09 -0.69 8.75
N PHE A 87 5.53 -1.44 7.79
CA PHE A 87 4.28 -1.08 7.12
C PHE A 87 3.11 -0.98 8.12
N ASP A 88 2.92 -1.99 8.98
CA ASP A 88 1.91 -1.98 10.04
C ASP A 88 2.07 -0.76 10.97
N LEU A 89 3.32 -0.39 11.32
CA LEU A 89 3.63 0.78 12.16
C LEU A 89 3.25 2.10 11.46
N VAL A 90 3.60 2.25 10.18
CA VAL A 90 3.27 3.44 9.39
C VAL A 90 1.75 3.59 9.27
N VAL A 91 1.03 2.51 9.01
CA VAL A 91 -0.43 2.51 8.91
C VAL A 91 -1.07 2.90 10.25
N VAL A 92 -0.61 2.35 11.38
CA VAL A 92 -1.08 2.75 12.72
C VAL A 92 -0.78 4.22 13.01
N ALA A 93 0.42 4.71 12.64
CA ALA A 93 0.81 6.09 12.87
C ALA A 93 -0.08 7.08 12.08
N VAL A 94 -0.32 6.81 10.80
CA VAL A 94 -1.21 7.62 9.94
C VAL A 94 -2.66 7.55 10.42
N SER A 95 -3.13 6.38 10.86
CA SER A 95 -4.47 6.24 11.43
C SER A 95 -4.64 7.01 12.74
N SER A 96 -3.59 7.05 13.57
CA SER A 96 -3.63 7.74 14.87
C SER A 96 -3.59 9.26 14.70
N THR A 97 -2.77 9.78 13.78
CA THR A 97 -2.72 11.23 13.50
C THR A 97 -4.02 11.73 12.89
N SER A 98 -4.71 10.92 12.11
CA SER A 98 -6.02 11.29 11.57
C SER A 98 -7.15 11.29 12.59
N LEU A 99 -7.18 10.35 13.54
CA LEU A 99 -8.13 10.40 14.66
C LEU A 99 -7.98 11.69 15.47
N LEU A 100 -6.73 12.12 15.69
CA LEU A 100 -6.44 13.38 16.36
C LEU A 100 -6.87 14.59 15.53
N ALA A 101 -6.70 14.53 14.21
CA ALA A 101 -7.01 15.66 13.35
C ALA A 101 -8.51 15.82 13.05
N HIS A 102 -9.33 14.77 13.24
CA HIS A 102 -10.79 14.90 13.26
C HIS A 102 -11.31 15.76 14.42
N VAL A 103 -10.51 15.95 15.49
CA VAL A 103 -10.86 16.79 16.66
C VAL A 103 -10.61 18.27 16.39
N LEU A 104 -9.86 18.61 15.33
CA LEU A 104 -9.55 19.99 14.92
C LEU A 104 -10.41 20.33 13.69
N ASP A 105 -11.58 20.92 13.92
CA ASP A 105 -12.57 21.29 12.90
C ASP A 105 -11.99 22.24 11.81
N HIS A 106 -11.42 21.67 10.74
CA HIS A 106 -10.98 22.41 9.55
C HIS A 106 -11.70 21.92 8.28
N PRO A 107 -12.17 22.82 7.39
CA PRO A 107 -13.03 22.47 6.25
C PRO A 107 -12.37 21.56 5.20
N ASP A 108 -11.03 21.55 5.12
CA ASP A 108 -10.28 20.64 4.25
C ASP A 108 -10.34 19.16 4.74
N PHE A 109 -10.80 18.92 5.98
CA PHE A 109 -10.96 17.58 6.52
C PHE A 109 -12.07 16.77 5.87
N LEU A 110 -12.99 17.37 5.13
CA LEU A 110 -14.09 16.62 4.50
C LEU A 110 -13.59 15.68 3.38
N TYR A 111 -12.61 16.12 2.58
CA TYR A 111 -11.96 15.26 1.58
C TYR A 111 -11.01 14.26 2.23
N ALA A 112 -10.25 14.70 3.23
CA ALA A 112 -9.35 13.82 4.00
C ALA A 112 -10.15 12.72 4.73
N ALA A 113 -11.31 13.03 5.31
CA ALA A 113 -12.17 12.07 5.99
C ALA A 113 -12.67 10.96 5.04
N ARG A 114 -12.95 11.30 3.78
CA ARG A 114 -13.34 10.31 2.76
C ARG A 114 -12.18 9.37 2.40
N LEU A 115 -10.97 9.91 2.23
CA LEU A 115 -9.75 9.11 2.00
C LEU A 115 -9.38 8.25 3.23
N MET A 116 -9.61 8.77 4.43
CA MET A 116 -9.36 8.08 5.69
C MET A 116 -10.29 6.90 5.96
N ARG A 117 -11.47 6.85 5.33
CA ARG A 117 -12.28 5.62 5.33
C ARG A 117 -11.64 4.52 4.48
N ALA A 118 -10.97 4.87 3.37
CA ALA A 118 -10.28 3.88 2.54
C ALA A 118 -9.07 3.26 3.26
N SER A 119 -8.36 4.02 4.10
CA SER A 119 -7.25 3.47 4.90
C SER A 119 -7.71 2.51 6.01
N ARG A 120 -8.94 2.64 6.53
CA ARG A 120 -9.54 1.67 7.48
C ARG A 120 -9.74 0.30 6.85
N VAL A 121 -10.06 0.24 5.55
CA VAL A 121 -10.11 -1.03 4.82
C VAL A 121 -8.72 -1.66 4.78
N LEU A 122 -7.66 -0.87 4.58
CA LEU A 122 -6.27 -1.39 4.66
C LEU A 122 -5.92 -1.97 6.04
N LEU A 123 -6.39 -1.37 7.14
CA LEU A 123 -6.23 -1.93 8.50
C LEU A 123 -6.89 -3.31 8.64
N LEU A 124 -8.07 -3.51 8.02
CA LEU A 124 -8.77 -4.80 7.94
C LEU A 124 -7.96 -5.85 7.15
N LEU A 125 -7.27 -5.43 6.09
CA LEU A 125 -6.38 -6.30 5.29
C LEU A 125 -5.16 -6.73 6.11
N GLY A 126 -4.52 -5.81 6.83
CA GLY A 126 -3.32 -6.08 7.64
C GLY A 126 -3.53 -7.08 8.78
N MET A 127 -4.76 -7.21 9.30
CA MET A 127 -5.09 -8.13 10.39
C MET A 127 -5.18 -9.61 9.95
N THR A 128 -5.46 -9.85 8.67
CA THR A 128 -5.79 -11.20 8.18
C THR A 128 -4.54 -11.88 7.62
N GLN A 129 -4.09 -12.96 8.29
CA GLN A 129 -2.90 -13.73 7.92
C GLN A 129 -2.96 -14.29 6.48
N HIS A 130 -4.16 -14.57 5.96
CA HIS A 130 -4.33 -15.03 4.59
C HIS A 130 -3.95 -13.99 3.53
N LEU A 131 -4.24 -12.70 3.77
CA LEU A 131 -3.93 -11.66 2.81
C LEU A 131 -2.42 -11.35 2.76
N ARG A 132 -1.73 -11.43 3.90
CA ARG A 132 -0.27 -11.25 3.96
C ARG A 132 0.49 -12.22 3.04
N ARG A 133 0.03 -13.47 2.95
CA ARG A 133 0.62 -14.47 2.05
C ARG A 133 0.44 -14.11 0.57
N ILE A 134 -0.70 -13.54 0.19
CA ILE A 134 -0.94 -13.09 -1.18
C ILE A 134 -0.03 -11.90 -1.48
N GLU A 135 0.09 -10.98 -0.54
CA GLU A 135 0.91 -9.78 -0.68
C GLU A 135 2.40 -10.10 -0.85
N GLU A 136 2.92 -11.11 -0.15
CA GLU A 136 4.28 -11.65 -0.35
C GLU A 136 4.51 -12.08 -1.80
N HIS A 137 3.54 -12.77 -2.41
CA HIS A 137 3.64 -13.17 -3.81
C HIS A 137 3.56 -11.97 -4.77
N VAL A 138 2.74 -10.97 -4.45
CA VAL A 138 2.65 -9.72 -5.24
C VAL A 138 3.96 -8.94 -5.18
N VAL A 139 4.53 -8.76 -3.99
CA VAL A 139 5.80 -8.03 -3.80
C VAL A 139 6.95 -8.74 -4.52
N ALA A 140 6.93 -10.08 -4.56
CA ALA A 140 7.91 -10.86 -5.33
C ALA A 140 7.83 -10.63 -6.84
N VAL A 141 6.68 -10.20 -7.38
CA VAL A 141 6.47 -9.91 -8.80
C VAL A 141 6.90 -8.49 -9.19
N ILE A 142 6.92 -7.54 -8.23
CA ILE A 142 7.35 -6.14 -8.45
C ILE A 142 8.70 -6.02 -9.16
N PRO A 143 9.80 -6.69 -8.75
CA PRO A 143 11.10 -6.55 -9.43
C PRO A 143 11.07 -7.03 -10.88
N ILE A 144 10.24 -8.04 -11.19
CA ILE A 144 10.07 -8.57 -12.54
C ILE A 144 9.35 -7.54 -13.40
N VAL A 145 8.22 -7.01 -12.91
CA VAL A 145 7.42 -6.00 -13.61
C VAL A 145 8.23 -4.72 -13.84
N PHE A 146 9.06 -4.32 -12.88
CA PHE A 146 9.95 -3.18 -13.05
C PHE A 146 10.90 -3.36 -14.24
N GLY A 147 11.46 -4.56 -14.42
CA GLY A 147 12.28 -4.88 -15.59
C GLY A 147 11.51 -4.78 -16.91
N PHE A 148 10.27 -5.27 -16.94
CA PHE A 148 9.39 -5.14 -18.11
C PHE A 148 9.03 -3.68 -18.42
N ILE A 149 8.72 -2.88 -17.41
CA ILE A 149 8.45 -1.44 -17.57
C ILE A 149 9.67 -0.72 -18.12
N LEU A 150 10.87 -1.02 -17.61
CA LEU A 150 12.10 -0.39 -18.08
C LEU A 150 12.41 -0.77 -19.52
N LEU A 151 12.22 -2.04 -19.89
CA LEU A 151 12.35 -2.51 -21.26
C LEU A 151 11.35 -1.83 -22.20
N LEU A 152 10.07 -1.75 -21.79
CA LEU A 152 9.03 -1.08 -22.56
C LEU A 152 9.31 0.41 -22.71
N SER A 153 9.78 1.07 -21.65
CA SER A 153 10.17 2.49 -21.66
C SER A 153 11.29 2.77 -22.67
N ILE A 154 12.33 1.92 -22.71
CA ILE A 154 13.41 2.02 -23.72
C ILE A 154 12.86 1.80 -25.13
N LEU A 155 11.94 0.85 -25.31
CA LEU A 155 11.34 0.56 -26.61
C LEU A 155 10.50 1.75 -27.11
N VAL A 156 9.60 2.28 -26.28
CA VAL A 156 8.79 3.48 -26.60
C VAL A 156 9.70 4.67 -26.90
N TYR A 157 10.77 4.88 -26.13
CA TYR A 157 11.76 5.93 -26.39
C TYR A 157 12.44 5.77 -27.76
N SER A 158 12.88 4.55 -28.11
CA SER A 158 13.49 4.27 -29.41
C SER A 158 12.52 4.57 -30.56
N TYR A 159 11.25 4.18 -30.43
CA TYR A 159 10.24 4.44 -31.45
C TYR A 159 9.88 5.93 -31.54
N ALA A 160 9.80 6.66 -30.42
CA ALA A 160 9.56 8.10 -30.40
C ALA A 160 10.69 8.88 -31.12
N VAL A 161 11.95 8.47 -30.91
CA VAL A 161 13.11 9.04 -31.62
C VAL A 161 13.01 8.75 -33.12
N LEU A 162 12.73 7.49 -33.52
CA LEU A 162 12.56 7.16 -34.93
C LEU A 162 11.39 7.92 -35.58
N GLY A 163 10.27 8.06 -34.88
CA GLY A 163 9.08 8.77 -35.34
C GLY A 163 9.32 10.27 -35.55
N THR A 164 10.00 10.92 -34.61
CA THR A 164 10.39 12.35 -34.75
C THR A 164 11.37 12.55 -35.92
N TYR A 165 12.34 11.65 -36.13
CA TYR A 165 13.27 11.76 -37.27
C TYR A 165 12.60 11.56 -38.64
N THR A 166 11.63 10.65 -38.74
CA THR A 166 10.98 10.27 -40.00
C THR A 166 9.78 11.15 -40.34
N PHE A 167 8.93 11.45 -39.35
CA PHE A 167 7.65 12.13 -39.54
C PHE A 167 7.63 13.57 -39.03
N GLY A 168 8.67 14.04 -38.32
CA GLY A 168 8.71 15.41 -37.77
C GLY A 168 8.79 16.54 -38.81
N ARG A 169 8.99 16.23 -40.09
CA ARG A 169 8.99 17.21 -41.20
C ARG A 169 7.74 17.17 -42.07
N VAL A 170 6.78 16.29 -41.77
CA VAL A 170 5.55 16.17 -42.54
C VAL A 170 4.60 17.30 -42.11
N PRO A 171 4.07 18.11 -43.04
CA PRO A 171 3.10 19.13 -42.70
C PRO A 171 1.77 18.49 -42.27
N GLY A 172 1.48 18.59 -40.98
CA GLY A 172 0.30 18.05 -40.31
C GLY A 172 0.59 17.86 -38.82
N ASP A 173 -0.37 18.17 -37.94
CA ASP A 173 -0.20 17.99 -36.50
C ASP A 173 -0.37 16.51 -36.14
N LEU A 174 0.66 15.73 -36.43
CA LEU A 174 0.69 14.27 -36.22
C LEU A 174 1.26 13.90 -34.85
N GLY A 175 1.58 14.87 -33.98
CA GLY A 175 2.18 14.61 -32.67
C GLY A 175 3.64 14.11 -32.73
N PHE A 176 4.38 14.33 -33.82
CA PHE A 176 5.80 13.93 -33.97
C PHE A 176 6.76 15.12 -34.10
N ALA A 177 6.32 16.33 -33.75
CA ALA A 177 7.15 17.52 -33.82
C ALA A 177 8.27 17.51 -32.76
N THR A 178 7.95 17.02 -31.57
CA THR A 178 8.90 16.88 -30.47
C THR A 178 8.90 15.45 -29.93
N ILE A 179 9.93 15.11 -29.16
CA ILE A 179 10.03 13.79 -28.52
C ILE A 179 8.92 13.60 -27.49
N GLU A 180 8.51 14.67 -26.79
CA GLU A 180 7.43 14.62 -25.81
C GLU A 180 6.09 14.26 -26.47
N ASP A 181 5.75 14.92 -27.57
CA ASP A 181 4.53 14.62 -28.33
C ASP A 181 4.57 13.20 -28.89
N ALA A 182 5.74 12.75 -29.37
CA ALA A 182 5.91 11.43 -29.94
C ALA A 182 5.78 10.30 -28.89
N ILE A 183 6.19 10.57 -27.64
CA ILE A 183 6.00 9.64 -26.52
C ILE A 183 4.51 9.60 -26.11
N MET A 184 3.82 10.74 -26.06
CA MET A 184 2.40 10.79 -25.69
C MET A 184 1.46 10.18 -26.73
N THR A 185 1.91 10.10 -27.98
CA THR A 185 1.16 9.51 -29.11
C THR A 185 1.27 7.98 -29.18
N MET A 186 2.29 7.38 -28.56
CA MET A 186 2.60 5.93 -28.58
C MET A 186 2.09 5.23 -27.33
#